data_AF-A0A1V1NR47-F1
#
_entry.id   AF-A0A1V1NR47-F1
#
_cell.length_a   1.000
_cell.length_b   1.000
_cell.length_c   1.000
_cell.angle_alpha   90.00
_cell.angle_beta   90.00
_cell.angle_gamma   90.00
#
_symmetry.space_group_name_H-M   'P 1'
#
loop_
_entity.id
_entity.type
_entity.pdbx_description
1 polymer ?
#
loop_
_entity_poly.entity_id
_entity_poly.type
_entity_poly.pdbx_seq_one_letter_code
_entity_poly.pdbx_strand_id
1 'polypeptide(L)'
;MKPFLLYCDLGSEGANRKVTFYVDPGSASLKTYAVSANSSGRAEKVLTADNSWVSKTYFACQDYNSGEVSGYDASVSVSKNNGPDVSISIETDKIAHGWHVPVTVSSDDPEGDNFSCKYRINSGSWINTVKEGTFTIQPPNYSFIIGSNTITVECTDSYDAKGSDTKTLIDYAVPDKPPYSLSPDQAVLEAKDSYQFVFGGFADPSPDQKFHYRVIIDDNSD
;
A
#
# COMPACT_ATOMS: atom_id res chain seq x y z
N MET A 1 1.05 11.54 -15.79
CA MET A 1 1.41 10.37 -16.62
C MET A 1 2.86 10.56 -17.08
N LYS A 2 3.73 9.56 -16.87
CA LYS A 2 5.15 9.65 -17.26
C LYS A 2 5.27 9.58 -18.80
N PRO A 3 6.26 10.27 -19.41
CA PRO A 3 6.49 10.18 -20.85
C PRO A 3 6.92 8.77 -21.24
N PHE A 4 6.54 8.31 -22.43
CA PHE A 4 7.06 7.05 -22.99
C PHE A 4 7.98 7.32 -24.17
N LEU A 5 9.01 6.48 -24.31
CA LEU A 5 10.05 6.58 -25.33
C LEU A 5 9.84 5.47 -26.37
N LEU A 6 9.69 5.89 -27.62
CA LEU A 6 9.81 5.01 -28.78
C LEU A 6 11.26 4.99 -29.23
N TYR A 7 11.78 3.81 -29.54
CA TYR A 7 13.07 3.67 -30.20
C TYR A 7 12.97 2.70 -31.38
N CYS A 8 13.75 2.97 -32.43
CA CYS A 8 13.96 2.08 -33.56
C CYS A 8 15.47 1.97 -33.76
N ASP A 9 15.97 0.74 -33.83
CA ASP A 9 17.39 0.45 -34.05
C ASP A 9 17.58 -0.09 -35.46
N LEU A 10 18.28 0.67 -36.29
CA LEU A 10 18.62 0.30 -37.66
C LEU A 10 20.03 -0.30 -37.77
N GLY A 11 20.73 -0.46 -36.65
CA GLY A 11 22.15 -0.82 -36.62
C GLY A 11 23.06 0.27 -37.22
N SER A 12 24.38 0.04 -37.22
CA SER A 12 25.37 1.03 -37.69
C SER A 12 25.18 1.46 -39.14
N GLU A 13 24.59 0.60 -39.98
CA GLU A 13 24.28 0.92 -41.38
C GLU A 13 23.15 1.95 -41.54
N GLY A 14 22.34 2.11 -40.49
CA GLY A 14 21.25 3.07 -40.39
C GLY A 14 21.64 4.44 -39.83
N ALA A 15 22.92 4.70 -39.60
CA ALA A 15 23.38 5.96 -39.04
C ALA A 15 22.89 7.18 -39.84
N ASN A 16 22.34 8.17 -39.14
CA ASN A 16 21.81 9.41 -39.71
C ASN A 16 20.65 9.23 -40.72
N ARG A 17 20.06 8.03 -40.84
CA ARG A 17 18.88 7.81 -41.69
C ARG A 17 17.63 8.44 -41.07
N LYS A 18 16.69 8.83 -41.92
CA LYS A 18 15.38 9.32 -41.47
C LYS A 18 14.47 8.15 -41.18
N VAL A 19 13.84 8.20 -40.01
CA VAL A 19 12.90 7.19 -39.54
C VAL A 19 11.54 7.85 -39.34
N THR A 20 10.49 7.20 -39.82
CA THR A 20 9.11 7.59 -39.51
C THR A 20 8.53 6.58 -38.53
N PHE A 21 8.14 7.05 -37.35
CA PHE A 21 7.31 6.28 -36.44
C PHE A 21 5.84 6.43 -36.83
N TYR A 22 5.17 5.30 -37.03
CA TYR A 22 3.73 5.19 -37.20
C TYR A 22 3.12 4.78 -35.87
N VAL A 23 2.06 5.47 -35.48
CA VAL A 23 1.40 5.33 -34.20
C VAL A 23 -0.10 5.29 -34.50
N ASP A 24 -0.65 4.09 -34.54
CA ASP A 24 -2.08 3.88 -34.79
C ASP A 24 -2.85 3.75 -33.47
N PRO A 25 -3.58 4.78 -33.01
CA PRO A 25 -4.35 4.75 -31.76
C PRO A 25 -5.59 3.84 -31.79
N GLY A 26 -5.91 3.19 -32.92
CA GLY A 26 -7.06 2.30 -33.11
C GLY A 26 -8.44 2.97 -33.10
N SER A 27 -8.55 4.20 -32.58
CA SER A 27 -9.78 4.97 -32.41
C SER A 27 -9.70 6.40 -32.96
N ALA A 28 -8.53 6.81 -33.44
CA ALA A 28 -8.26 8.13 -34.00
C ALA A 28 -7.35 8.03 -35.23
N SER A 29 -7.09 9.15 -35.90
CA SER A 29 -6.21 9.19 -37.07
C SER A 29 -4.79 8.74 -36.73
N LEU A 30 -4.20 7.96 -37.63
CA LEU A 30 -2.79 7.58 -37.63
C LEU A 30 -1.89 8.80 -37.39
N LYS A 31 -1.02 8.73 -36.38
CA LYS A 31 -0.02 9.76 -36.11
C LYS A 31 1.33 9.33 -36.66
N THR A 32 2.05 10.27 -37.26
CA THR A 32 3.39 10.03 -37.80
C THR A 32 4.41 10.98 -37.18
N TYR A 33 5.58 10.46 -36.84
CA TYR A 33 6.67 11.23 -36.28
C TYR A 33 7.96 10.93 -37.02
N ALA A 34 8.44 11.91 -37.79
CA ALA A 34 9.74 11.83 -38.43
C ALA A 34 10.85 12.21 -37.45
N VAL A 35 11.88 11.38 -37.35
CA VAL A 35 13.11 11.63 -36.59
C VAL A 35 14.33 11.18 -37.38
N SER A 36 15.51 11.69 -37.05
CA SER A 36 16.76 11.18 -37.60
C SER A 36 17.40 10.22 -36.60
N ALA A 37 17.89 9.08 -37.08
CA ALA A 37 18.75 8.21 -36.30
C ALA A 37 20.06 8.92 -35.95
N ASN A 38 20.62 8.61 -34.78
CA ASN A 38 21.93 9.09 -34.38
C ASN A 38 23.05 8.37 -35.17
N SER A 39 24.31 8.63 -34.80
CA SER A 39 25.49 8.02 -35.43
C SER A 39 25.60 6.50 -35.21
N SER A 40 24.86 5.93 -34.27
CA SER A 40 24.78 4.48 -34.05
C SER A 40 23.59 3.84 -34.76
N GLY A 41 22.80 4.61 -35.52
CA GLY A 41 21.59 4.11 -36.19
C GLY A 41 20.36 4.00 -35.30
N ARG A 42 20.40 4.57 -34.10
CA ARG A 42 19.28 4.58 -33.16
C ARG A 42 18.47 5.86 -33.31
N ALA A 43 17.18 5.71 -33.60
CA ALA A 43 16.21 6.79 -33.67
C ALA A 43 15.28 6.77 -32.46
N GLU A 44 15.02 7.92 -31.86
CA GLU A 44 14.26 8.03 -30.60
C GLU A 44 13.18 9.10 -30.67
N LYS A 45 11.99 8.81 -30.12
CA LYS A 45 10.91 9.77 -29.99
C LYS A 45 10.24 9.66 -28.64
N VAL A 46 10.32 10.73 -27.85
CA VAL A 46 9.57 10.86 -26.59
C VAL A 46 8.19 11.44 -26.89
N LEU A 47 7.14 10.80 -26.37
CA LEU A 47 5.76 11.27 -26.45
C LEU A 47 5.28 11.72 -25.06
N THR A 48 4.90 13.00 -24.96
CA THR A 48 4.62 13.71 -23.69
C THR A 48 3.16 14.16 -23.54
N ALA A 49 2.31 13.95 -24.54
CA ALA A 49 0.93 14.45 -24.56
C ALA A 49 -0.04 13.57 -23.75
N ASP A 50 -1.30 13.99 -23.63
CA ASP A 50 -2.39 13.13 -23.17
C ASP A 50 -2.41 11.85 -24.03
N ASN A 51 -2.03 10.74 -23.39
CA ASN A 51 -1.81 9.43 -24.00
C ASN A 51 -3.01 8.51 -23.75
N SER A 52 -4.18 9.06 -23.43
CA SER A 52 -5.44 8.33 -23.28
C SER A 52 -5.83 7.50 -24.52
N TRP A 53 -5.30 7.85 -25.70
CA TRP A 53 -5.47 7.13 -26.96
C TRP A 53 -4.52 5.95 -27.16
N VAL A 54 -3.51 5.77 -26.28
CA VAL A 54 -2.44 4.79 -26.51
C VAL A 54 -2.88 3.34 -26.24
N SER A 55 -4.05 3.13 -25.63
CA SER A 55 -4.55 1.84 -25.11
C SER A 55 -4.53 0.65 -26.09
N LYS A 56 -4.49 0.90 -27.41
CA LYS A 56 -4.11 -0.07 -28.44
C LYS A 56 -3.35 0.65 -29.55
N THR A 57 -2.03 0.79 -29.37
CA THR A 57 -1.20 1.42 -30.39
C THR A 57 -0.34 0.42 -31.12
N TYR A 58 -0.47 0.34 -32.45
CA TYR A 58 0.49 -0.34 -33.30
C TYR A 58 1.64 0.62 -33.62
N PHE A 59 2.87 0.15 -33.42
CA PHE A 59 4.07 0.90 -33.76
C PHE A 59 4.74 0.28 -34.98
N ALA A 60 5.06 1.09 -35.97
CA ALA A 60 6.00 0.69 -37.01
C ALA A 60 7.08 1.75 -37.15
N CYS A 61 8.30 1.33 -37.43
CA CYS A 61 9.32 2.24 -37.93
C CYS A 61 9.66 1.90 -39.38
N GLN A 62 9.73 2.93 -40.21
CA GLN A 62 10.16 2.81 -41.60
C GLN A 62 11.43 3.62 -41.81
N ASP A 63 12.43 2.99 -42.41
CA ASP A 63 13.57 3.70 -42.99
C ASP A 63 13.11 4.40 -44.27
N TYR A 64 13.19 5.72 -44.28
CA TYR A 64 12.77 6.56 -45.40
C TYR A 64 13.55 6.25 -46.69
N ASN A 65 14.78 5.76 -46.57
CA ASN A 65 15.67 5.57 -47.72
C ASN A 65 15.48 4.21 -48.41
N SER A 66 15.18 3.15 -47.66
CA SER A 66 14.92 1.82 -48.24
C SER A 66 13.44 1.57 -48.51
N GLY A 67 12.54 2.33 -47.87
CA GLY A 67 11.10 2.05 -47.87
C GLY A 67 10.73 0.80 -47.08
N GLU A 68 11.71 0.13 -46.46
CA GLU A 68 11.52 -1.09 -45.69
C GLU A 68 10.88 -0.76 -44.34
N VAL A 69 9.76 -1.41 -44.06
CA VAL A 69 9.01 -1.26 -42.79
C VAL A 69 9.43 -2.41 -41.89
N SER A 70 10.15 -2.11 -40.81
CA SER A 70 10.34 -3.05 -39.71
C SER A 70 9.20 -2.83 -38.73
N GLY A 71 8.09 -3.53 -38.97
CA GLY A 71 6.92 -3.51 -38.11
C GLY A 71 7.09 -4.54 -37.00
N TYR A 72 7.38 -4.09 -35.79
CA TYR A 72 7.10 -4.91 -34.61
C TYR A 72 5.68 -4.59 -34.17
N ASP A 73 4.79 -5.59 -34.15
CA ASP A 73 3.48 -5.49 -33.50
C ASP A 73 3.67 -5.37 -31.98
N ALA A 74 4.25 -4.27 -31.52
CA ALA A 74 4.27 -3.90 -30.13
C ALA A 74 2.96 -3.17 -29.85
N SER A 75 2.15 -3.69 -28.93
CA SER A 75 1.01 -2.97 -28.39
C SER A 75 1.39 -2.43 -27.01
N VAL A 76 1.25 -1.12 -26.81
CA VAL A 76 1.28 -0.53 -25.47
C VAL A 76 -0.16 -0.43 -24.99
N SER A 77 -0.48 -1.03 -23.85
CA SER A 77 -1.77 -0.82 -23.18
C SER A 77 -1.55 0.11 -21.99
N VAL A 78 -2.18 1.28 -22.01
CA VAL A 78 -2.22 2.19 -20.86
C VAL A 78 -3.56 1.98 -20.17
N SER A 79 -3.52 1.42 -18.96
CA SER A 79 -4.65 1.39 -18.03
C SER A 79 -4.54 2.55 -17.06
N LYS A 80 -5.67 2.92 -16.45
CA LYS A 80 -5.67 3.79 -15.27
C LYS A 80 -5.03 3.01 -14.12
N ASN A 81 -4.08 3.63 -13.43
CA ASN A 81 -3.55 3.13 -12.16
C ASN A 81 -4.59 3.37 -11.05
N ASN A 82 -4.93 2.33 -10.30
CA ASN A 82 -5.75 2.43 -9.10
C ASN A 82 -4.84 2.31 -7.88
N GLY A 83 -5.26 2.91 -6.77
CA GLY A 83 -4.50 2.74 -5.52
C GLY A 83 -4.76 1.36 -4.92
N PRO A 84 -3.92 0.91 -3.97
CA PRO A 84 -4.14 -0.36 -3.29
C PRO A 84 -5.49 -0.42 -2.56
N ASP A 85 -6.18 -1.55 -2.62
CA ASP A 85 -7.34 -1.84 -1.80
C ASP A 85 -6.89 -2.15 -0.37
N VAL A 86 -7.25 -1.30 0.59
CA VAL A 86 -6.83 -1.44 2.00
C VAL A 86 -8.04 -1.80 2.86
N SER A 87 -7.89 -2.80 3.71
CA SER A 87 -8.85 -3.15 4.74
C SER A 87 -8.14 -3.38 6.06
N ILE A 88 -8.66 -2.77 7.13
CA ILE A 88 -8.15 -2.98 8.48
C ILE A 88 -9.22 -3.57 9.39
N SER A 89 -8.79 -4.41 10.31
CA SER A 89 -9.63 -4.98 11.35
C SER A 89 -8.97 -4.87 12.73
N ILE A 90 -9.83 -4.65 13.72
CA ILE A 90 -9.48 -4.61 15.14
C ILE A 90 -10.47 -5.57 15.81
N GLU A 91 -9.99 -6.46 16.66
CA GLU A 91 -10.81 -7.52 17.27
C GLU A 91 -11.83 -6.98 18.27
N THR A 92 -11.54 -5.83 18.87
CA THR A 92 -12.39 -5.17 19.87
C THR A 92 -12.68 -3.73 19.47
N ASP A 93 -13.86 -3.23 19.84
CA ASP A 93 -14.27 -1.83 19.67
C ASP A 93 -13.84 -0.95 20.86
N LYS A 94 -13.32 -1.57 21.94
CA LYS A 94 -12.84 -0.88 23.15
C LYS A 94 -11.60 -1.53 23.76
N ILE A 95 -10.71 -0.72 24.34
CA ILE A 95 -9.54 -1.16 25.10
C ILE A 95 -9.38 -0.36 26.39
N ALA A 96 -8.79 -0.99 27.40
CA ALA A 96 -8.32 -0.27 28.57
C ALA A 96 -7.10 0.59 28.19
N HIS A 97 -7.03 1.80 28.73
CA HIS A 97 -5.91 2.71 28.50
C HIS A 97 -4.58 2.01 28.76
N GLY A 98 -3.62 2.15 27.85
CA GLY A 98 -2.30 1.51 27.94
C GLY A 98 -2.24 0.03 27.51
N TRP A 99 -3.32 -0.54 26.98
CA TRP A 99 -3.30 -1.88 26.39
C TRP A 99 -2.83 -1.85 24.94
N HIS A 100 -2.09 -2.87 24.55
CA HIS A 100 -1.72 -3.08 23.15
C HIS A 100 -2.95 -3.32 22.28
N VAL A 101 -2.96 -2.74 21.09
CA VAL A 101 -4.03 -2.93 20.09
C VAL A 101 -3.49 -3.77 18.95
N PRO A 102 -3.93 -5.04 18.78
CA PRO A 102 -3.65 -5.77 17.57
C PRO A 102 -4.46 -5.17 16.42
N VAL A 103 -3.78 -4.81 15.34
CA VAL A 103 -4.40 -4.34 14.10
C VAL A 103 -3.97 -5.28 12.99
N THR A 104 -4.95 -5.87 12.31
CA THR A 104 -4.71 -6.68 11.12
C THR A 104 -4.98 -5.84 9.89
N VAL A 105 -4.04 -5.85 8.94
CA VAL A 105 -4.16 -5.15 7.67
C VAL A 105 -4.12 -6.17 6.55
N SER A 106 -5.14 -6.11 5.71
CA SER A 106 -5.15 -6.74 4.39
C SER A 106 -5.03 -5.63 3.36
N SER A 107 -4.13 -5.81 2.42
CA SER A 107 -3.95 -4.90 1.29
C SER A 107 -3.67 -5.69 0.04
N ASP A 108 -4.13 -5.21 -1.11
CA ASP A 108 -3.77 -5.75 -2.41
C ASP A 108 -3.78 -4.61 -3.44
N ASP A 109 -3.01 -4.73 -4.50
CA ASP A 109 -2.99 -3.74 -5.59
C ASP A 109 -3.65 -4.33 -6.84
N PRO A 110 -4.72 -3.70 -7.38
CA PRO A 110 -5.45 -4.26 -8.53
C PRO A 110 -4.60 -4.47 -9.78
N GLU A 111 -3.50 -3.73 -9.92
CA GLU A 111 -2.55 -3.83 -11.02
C GLU A 111 -1.32 -4.70 -10.67
N GLY A 112 -1.23 -5.18 -9.42
CA GLY A 112 -0.12 -5.99 -8.91
C GLY A 112 1.15 -5.16 -8.64
N ASP A 113 1.00 -3.85 -8.44
CA ASP A 113 2.13 -2.97 -8.18
C ASP A 113 2.71 -3.14 -6.77
N ASN A 114 4.00 -2.84 -6.63
CA ASN A 114 4.60 -2.74 -5.30
C ASN A 114 4.04 -1.51 -4.58
N PHE A 115 3.69 -1.66 -3.31
CA PHE A 115 3.22 -0.57 -2.47
C PHE A 115 3.85 -0.57 -1.08
N SER A 116 3.69 0.55 -0.38
CA SER A 116 4.12 0.72 1.00
C SER A 116 3.01 1.33 1.84
N CYS A 117 2.85 0.81 3.05
CA CYS A 117 1.78 1.21 3.95
C CYS A 117 2.34 1.87 5.21
N LYS A 118 1.59 2.86 5.69
CA LYS A 118 1.87 3.61 6.91
C LYS A 118 0.57 3.77 7.69
N TYR A 119 0.67 3.93 8.99
CA TYR A 119 -0.48 4.18 9.84
C TYR A 119 -0.32 5.45 10.67
N ARG A 120 -1.43 5.97 11.15
CA ARG A 120 -1.47 7.05 12.15
C ARG A 120 -2.64 6.84 13.09
N ILE A 121 -2.54 7.45 14.25
CA ILE A 121 -3.59 7.46 15.27
C ILE A 121 -4.10 8.90 15.39
N ASN A 122 -5.42 9.09 15.31
CA ASN A 122 -6.06 10.40 15.29
C ASN A 122 -5.39 11.31 14.24
N SER A 123 -5.10 12.55 14.62
CA SER A 123 -4.37 13.52 13.80
C SER A 123 -2.85 13.48 14.04
N GLY A 124 -2.33 12.38 14.59
CA GLY A 124 -0.91 12.19 14.86
C GLY A 124 -0.06 12.00 13.60
N SER A 125 1.26 11.91 13.81
CA SER A 125 2.24 11.67 12.75
C SER A 125 2.07 10.29 12.10
N TRP A 126 2.45 10.19 10.83
CA TRP A 126 2.52 8.91 10.12
C TRP A 126 3.70 8.06 10.60
N ILE A 127 3.47 6.75 10.71
CA ILE A 127 4.43 5.74 11.17
C ILE A 127 4.65 4.72 10.03
N ASN A 128 5.90 4.59 9.57
CA ASN A 128 6.29 3.87 8.34
C ASN A 128 6.38 2.33 8.50
N THR A 129 5.48 1.71 9.26
CA THR A 129 5.56 0.25 9.49
C THR A 129 4.20 -0.40 9.41
N VAL A 130 3.83 -0.80 8.19
CA VAL A 130 2.85 -1.86 7.96
C VAL A 130 3.39 -2.72 6.82
N LYS A 131 3.93 -3.90 7.16
CA LYS A 131 3.98 -5.00 6.18
C LYS A 131 2.63 -5.68 6.24
N GLU A 132 2.17 -6.26 5.14
CA GLU A 132 0.97 -7.11 5.15
C GLU A 132 0.97 -8.07 6.34
N GLY A 133 -0.21 -8.24 6.96
CA GLY A 133 -0.40 -9.06 8.15
C GLY A 133 -0.77 -8.25 9.39
N THR A 134 -0.49 -8.82 10.55
CA THR A 134 -0.86 -8.25 11.85
C THR A 134 0.31 -7.50 12.45
N PHE A 135 0.07 -6.25 12.87
CA PHE A 135 0.99 -5.51 13.72
C PHE A 135 0.32 -5.11 15.03
N THR A 136 1.14 -4.82 16.04
CA THR A 136 0.65 -4.41 17.36
C THR A 136 0.99 -2.95 17.57
N ILE A 137 -0.04 -2.12 17.77
CA ILE A 137 0.15 -0.77 18.29
C ILE A 137 0.41 -0.90 19.79
N GLN A 138 1.55 -0.35 20.22
CA GLN A 138 1.87 -0.24 21.64
C GLN A 138 1.58 1.19 22.13
N PRO A 139 0.50 1.44 22.89
CA PRO A 139 0.39 2.68 23.65
C PRO A 139 1.52 2.76 24.70
N PRO A 140 2.05 3.96 25.01
CA PRO A 140 1.45 5.26 24.80
C PRO A 140 2.27 6.06 23.77
N ASN A 141 2.03 5.82 22.48
CA ASN A 141 2.35 6.88 21.54
C ASN A 141 1.31 7.98 21.81
N TYR A 142 1.73 9.16 22.28
CA TYR A 142 0.90 10.25 22.86
C TYR A 142 -0.31 10.73 22.04
N SER A 143 -0.53 10.17 20.85
CA SER A 143 -1.72 10.38 20.03
C SER A 143 -2.95 9.60 20.51
N PHE A 144 -2.82 8.55 21.32
CA PHE A 144 -3.97 7.87 21.95
C PHE A 144 -4.54 8.74 23.09
N ILE A 145 -5.84 8.99 23.04
CA ILE A 145 -6.58 9.74 24.06
C ILE A 145 -7.59 8.83 24.75
N ILE A 146 -7.87 9.08 26.03
CA ILE A 146 -9.06 8.49 26.66
C ILE A 146 -10.29 9.00 25.90
N GLY A 147 -11.11 8.07 25.42
CA GLY A 147 -12.26 8.31 24.56
C GLY A 147 -12.08 7.67 23.18
N SER A 148 -12.69 8.29 22.18
CA SER A 148 -12.69 7.77 20.81
C SER A 148 -11.36 8.06 20.11
N ASN A 149 -10.72 7.02 19.59
CA ASN A 149 -9.52 7.11 18.77
C ASN A 149 -9.79 6.58 17.37
N THR A 150 -9.23 7.22 16.36
CA THR A 150 -9.23 6.70 14.99
C THR A 150 -7.86 6.13 14.64
N ILE A 151 -7.83 4.97 14.00
CA ILE A 151 -6.64 4.36 13.43
C ILE A 151 -6.82 4.39 11.92
N THR A 152 -5.94 5.08 11.21
CA THR A 152 -5.94 5.17 9.75
C THR A 152 -4.72 4.48 9.20
N VAL A 153 -4.92 3.60 8.21
CA VAL A 153 -3.84 3.05 7.38
C VAL A 153 -3.97 3.62 5.98
N GLU A 154 -2.85 4.10 5.43
CA GLU A 154 -2.74 4.56 4.04
C GLU A 154 -1.63 3.76 3.36
N CYS A 155 -1.94 3.20 2.19
CA CYS A 155 -0.97 2.54 1.32
C CYS A 155 -0.76 3.40 0.07
N THR A 156 0.47 3.45 -0.42
CA THR A 156 0.86 4.17 -1.63
C THR A 156 1.64 3.23 -2.52
N ASP A 157 1.19 3.06 -3.76
CA ASP A 157 1.86 2.25 -4.77
C ASP A 157 3.09 2.95 -5.37
N SER A 158 3.80 2.22 -6.23
CA SER A 158 5.00 2.70 -6.91
C SER A 158 4.77 3.79 -7.97
N TYR A 159 3.51 4.10 -8.28
CA TYR A 159 3.05 5.16 -9.18
C TYR A 159 2.30 6.30 -8.46
N ASP A 160 2.42 6.36 -7.13
CA ASP A 160 1.86 7.37 -6.24
C ASP A 160 0.32 7.35 -6.09
N ALA A 161 -0.39 6.31 -6.57
CA ALA A 161 -1.80 6.17 -6.23
C ALA A 161 -1.97 5.55 -4.83
N LYS A 162 -3.13 5.81 -4.23
CA LYS A 162 -3.34 5.61 -2.80
C LYS A 162 -4.66 4.95 -2.51
N GLY A 163 -4.65 4.10 -1.49
CA GLY A 163 -5.85 3.64 -0.80
C GLY A 163 -5.69 3.69 0.71
N SER A 164 -6.81 3.69 1.41
CA SER A 164 -6.83 3.85 2.87
C SER A 164 -8.08 3.27 3.50
N ASP A 165 -7.94 2.77 4.74
CA ASP A 165 -9.07 2.41 5.60
C ASP A 165 -8.88 3.04 7.00
N THR A 166 -9.99 3.25 7.70
CA THR A 166 -10.01 3.86 9.04
C THR A 166 -11.00 3.15 9.95
N LYS A 167 -10.57 2.85 11.17
CA LYS A 167 -11.40 2.26 12.23
C LYS A 167 -11.35 3.11 13.48
N THR A 168 -12.41 3.01 14.26
CA THR A 168 -12.51 3.67 15.55
C THR A 168 -12.35 2.63 16.66
N LEU A 169 -11.65 3.02 17.71
CA LEU A 169 -11.47 2.25 18.92
C LEU A 169 -11.69 3.17 20.13
N ILE A 170 -12.48 2.72 21.10
CA ILE A 170 -12.67 3.45 22.35
C ILE A 170 -11.59 3.05 23.35
N ASP A 171 -10.75 4.00 23.74
CA ASP A 171 -9.85 3.85 24.87
C ASP A 171 -10.59 4.34 26.13
N TYR A 172 -10.79 3.47 27.11
CA TYR A 172 -11.39 3.86 28.39
C TYR A 172 -10.33 3.92 29.48
N ALA A 173 -10.44 4.94 30.33
CA ALA A 173 -9.63 5.03 31.55
C ALA A 173 -9.80 3.73 32.35
N VAL A 174 -8.68 3.11 32.74
CA VAL A 174 -8.73 1.98 33.67
C VAL A 174 -9.56 2.43 34.88
N PRO A 175 -10.54 1.64 35.34
CA PRO A 175 -11.32 2.04 36.50
C PRO A 175 -10.36 2.39 37.66
N ASP A 176 -10.65 3.43 38.44
CA ASP A 176 -9.92 3.76 39.70
C ASP A 176 -9.92 2.60 40.73
N LYS A 177 -10.49 1.46 40.37
CA LYS A 177 -10.49 0.21 41.11
C LYS A 177 -9.80 -0.85 40.23
N PRO A 178 -8.89 -1.66 40.81
CA PRO A 178 -8.26 -2.75 40.06
C PRO A 178 -9.35 -3.58 39.36
N PRO A 179 -9.13 -4.00 38.10
CA PRO A 179 -10.10 -4.81 37.38
C PRO A 179 -10.39 -6.08 38.19
N TYR A 180 -11.68 -6.33 38.46
CA TYR A 180 -12.12 -7.52 39.21
C TYR A 180 -11.97 -8.82 38.39
N SER A 181 -11.68 -8.73 37.09
CA SER A 181 -11.37 -9.87 36.22
C SER A 181 -10.42 -9.47 35.09
N LEU A 182 -9.66 -10.46 34.60
CA LEU A 182 -8.82 -10.30 33.41
C LEU A 182 -9.67 -10.56 32.17
N SER A 183 -9.62 -9.60 31.23
CA SER A 183 -10.26 -9.59 29.91
C SER A 183 -11.74 -9.14 29.84
N PRO A 184 -12.16 -8.40 28.78
CA PRO A 184 -13.55 -8.03 28.52
C PRO A 184 -14.49 -9.20 28.27
N ASP A 185 -13.97 -10.42 28.07
CA ASP A 185 -14.78 -11.59 27.75
C ASP A 185 -14.41 -12.76 28.65
N GLN A 186 -15.41 -13.29 29.37
CA GLN A 186 -15.41 -14.65 29.89
C GLN A 186 -15.43 -15.63 28.71
N ALA A 187 -14.34 -15.70 27.96
CA ALA A 187 -14.18 -16.69 26.91
C ALA A 187 -13.75 -18.00 27.55
N VAL A 188 -14.50 -19.07 27.28
CA VAL A 188 -14.00 -20.43 27.45
C VAL A 188 -12.72 -20.53 26.63
N LEU A 189 -11.58 -20.76 27.30
CA LEU A 189 -10.30 -20.92 26.65
C LEU A 189 -10.11 -22.40 26.29
N GLU A 190 -9.95 -22.70 25.00
CA GLU A 190 -9.54 -24.02 24.54
C GLU A 190 -8.16 -24.37 25.12
N ALA A 191 -7.99 -25.65 25.50
CA ALA A 191 -6.75 -26.14 26.07
C ALA A 191 -5.56 -25.92 25.12
N LYS A 192 -4.49 -25.27 25.62
CA LYS A 192 -3.23 -25.04 24.90
C LYS A 192 -2.04 -25.35 25.80
N ASP A 193 -0.91 -25.69 25.19
CA ASP A 193 0.37 -25.93 25.89
C ASP A 193 0.91 -24.67 26.60
N SER A 194 0.45 -23.48 26.18
CA SER A 194 0.79 -22.21 26.83
C SER A 194 -0.29 -21.16 26.60
N TYR A 195 -0.45 -20.27 27.58
CA TYR A 195 -1.26 -19.06 27.48
C TYR A 195 -0.37 -17.84 27.69
N GLN A 196 -0.53 -16.82 26.85
CA GLN A 196 0.12 -15.54 27.02
C GLN A 196 -0.92 -14.50 27.47
N PHE A 197 -0.74 -13.98 28.67
CA PHE A 197 -1.54 -12.88 29.19
C PHE A 197 -0.71 -11.60 29.09
N VAL A 198 -1.18 -10.63 28.31
CA VAL A 198 -0.56 -9.30 28.24
C VAL A 198 -1.28 -8.40 29.22
N PHE A 199 -0.61 -8.03 30.30
CA PHE A 199 -1.12 -7.07 31.28
C PHE A 199 -0.65 -5.66 30.88
N GLY A 200 -1.57 -4.81 30.45
CA GLY A 200 -1.32 -3.40 30.15
C GLY A 200 -2.11 -2.46 31.07
N GLY A 201 -1.79 -1.17 31.02
CA GLY A 201 -2.70 -0.12 31.47
C GLY A 201 -2.68 0.33 32.94
N PHE A 202 -1.73 -0.13 33.75
CA PHE A 202 -1.56 0.46 35.07
C PHE A 202 -0.64 1.68 34.96
N ALA A 203 -1.20 2.88 35.07
CA ALA A 203 -0.38 4.02 35.45
C ALA A 203 0.17 3.71 36.85
N ASP A 204 1.49 3.69 37.01
CA ASP A 204 2.12 3.52 38.31
C ASP A 204 1.69 4.68 39.23
N PRO A 205 0.80 4.48 40.22
CA PRO A 205 0.33 5.58 41.05
C PRO A 205 1.41 6.03 42.06
N SER A 206 2.50 5.26 42.21
CA SER A 206 3.61 5.51 43.15
C SER A 206 4.73 4.45 42.98
N PRO A 207 6.02 4.83 43.02
CA PRO A 207 7.16 3.89 42.95
C PRO A 207 7.12 2.69 43.91
N ASP A 208 6.28 2.77 44.95
CA ASP A 208 6.14 1.77 46.01
C ASP A 208 4.97 0.80 45.80
N GLN A 209 4.14 0.98 44.76
CA GLN A 209 2.92 0.19 44.57
C GLN A 209 3.20 -1.06 43.71
N LYS A 210 3.39 -2.20 44.37
CA LYS A 210 3.50 -3.50 43.70
C LYS A 210 2.12 -4.05 43.36
N PHE A 211 1.86 -4.31 42.09
CA PHE A 211 0.70 -5.09 41.67
C PHE A 211 0.96 -6.57 41.94
N HIS A 212 0.04 -7.22 42.66
CA HIS A 212 0.01 -8.68 42.78
C HIS A 212 -1.15 -9.20 41.94
N TYR A 213 -0.85 -10.07 40.98
CA TYR A 213 -1.86 -10.75 40.18
C TYR A 213 -2.07 -12.16 40.74
N ARG A 214 -3.33 -12.59 40.83
CA ARG A 214 -3.69 -13.99 41.02
C ARG A 214 -4.35 -14.48 39.74
N VAL A 215 -3.70 -15.40 39.04
CA VAL A 215 -4.32 -16.15 37.95
C VAL A 215 -5.01 -17.35 38.59
N ILE A 216 -6.33 -17.45 38.41
CA ILE A 216 -7.10 -18.63 38.79
C ILE A 216 -7.47 -19.32 37.49
N ILE A 217 -6.97 -20.54 37.30
CA ILE A 217 -7.41 -21.44 36.25
C ILE A 217 -8.39 -22.38 36.94
N ASP A 218 -9.66 -22.25 36.60
CA ASP A 218 -10.72 -23.13 37.11
C ASP A 218 -11.03 -24.12 35.99
N ASP A 219 -10.61 -25.37 36.16
CA ASP A 219 -11.15 -26.46 35.34
C ASP A 219 -12.51 -26.80 35.93
N ASN A 220 -13.59 -26.31 35.30
CA ASN A 220 -14.98 -26.67 35.65
C ASN A 220 -15.28 -28.18 35.42
N SER A 221 -14.33 -29.07 35.66
CA SER A 221 -14.50 -30.51 35.77
C SER A 221 -15.05 -30.86 37.14
N ASP A 222 -16.38 -30.74 37.26
CA ASP A 222 -17.16 -31.64 38.13
C ASP A 222 -17.17 -33.07 37.56
#